data_AF-Q92XM5-F1
#
_entry.id   AF-Q92XM5-F1
#
_cell.length_a   1.000
_cell.length_b   1.000
_cell.length_c   1.000
_cell.angle_alpha   90.00
_cell.angle_beta   90.00
_cell.angle_gamma   90.00
#
_symmetry.space_group_name_H-M   'P 1'
#
loop_
_entity.id
_entity.type
_entity.pdbx_description
1 polymer ?
#
loop_
_entity_poly.entity_id
_entity_poly.type
_entity_poly.pdbx_seq_one_letter_code
_entity_poly.pdbx_strand_id
1 'polypeptide(L)'
;MLQIHHHESFDVDIFLDDPQLLPYLNPKTQGYALDINPDGYESDGSRTLMIVFENVGEIDLCPQPAGNPAVRAEVRGRQVLLEAPGEIIAKKVYTAAPRCSPATCSTSLAS
;
A
#
# COMPACT_ATOMS: atom_id res chain seq x y z
N MET A 1 -1.41 -9.00 9.28
CA MET A 1 -1.41 -9.38 7.84
C MET A 1 -2.53 -10.37 7.57
N LEU A 2 -3.60 -9.94 6.90
CA LEU A 2 -4.92 -10.61 6.92
C LEU A 2 -4.93 -12.06 6.42
N GLN A 3 -4.12 -12.39 5.42
CA GLN A 3 -4.15 -13.72 4.78
C GLN A 3 -3.06 -14.69 5.27
N ILE A 4 -1.94 -14.20 5.79
CA ILE A 4 -0.77 -15.03 6.08
C ILE A 4 -0.40 -15.12 7.56
N HIS A 5 -1.22 -14.54 8.45
CA HIS A 5 -1.10 -14.64 9.93
C HIS A 5 0.32 -14.49 10.50
N HIS A 6 1.18 -13.70 9.84
CA HIS A 6 2.59 -13.58 10.21
C HIS A 6 2.78 -12.77 11.52
N HIS A 7 1.98 -11.71 11.69
CA HIS A 7 1.91 -10.86 12.87
C HIS A 7 0.68 -9.94 12.74
N GLU A 8 0.32 -9.27 13.84
CA GLU A 8 -0.64 -8.16 13.81
C GLU A 8 -0.12 -7.04 12.92
N SER A 9 -1.01 -6.49 12.09
CA SER A 9 -0.73 -5.37 11.19
C SER A 9 -1.72 -4.29 11.51
N PHE A 10 -1.22 -3.08 11.69
CA PHE A 10 -2.00 -1.92 12.07
C PHE A 10 -2.30 -1.03 10.87
N ASP A 11 -1.50 -1.16 9.82
CA ASP A 11 -1.62 -0.36 8.60
C ASP A 11 -2.56 -1.01 7.58
N VAL A 12 -3.16 -0.16 6.74
CA VAL A 12 -4.04 -0.54 5.63
C VAL A 12 -3.52 0.07 4.33
N ASP A 13 -2.97 -0.79 3.47
CA ASP A 13 -2.61 -0.41 2.10
C ASP A 13 -3.83 -0.53 1.16
N ILE A 14 -4.23 0.57 0.52
CA ILE A 14 -5.25 0.62 -0.52
C ILE A 14 -4.57 0.98 -1.84
N PHE A 15 -4.67 0.06 -2.80
CA PHE A 15 -4.09 0.27 -4.10
C PHE A 15 -5.11 0.73 -5.15
N LEU A 16 -4.75 1.74 -5.92
CA LEU A 16 -5.60 2.38 -6.94
C LEU A 16 -5.09 2.05 -8.34
N ASP A 17 -5.98 1.69 -9.26
CA ASP A 17 -5.64 1.44 -10.67
C ASP A 17 -5.50 2.74 -11.49
N ASP A 18 -6.12 3.83 -11.04
CA ASP A 18 -6.00 5.16 -11.62
C ASP A 18 -5.42 6.19 -10.60
N PRO A 19 -4.19 6.69 -10.81
CA PRO A 19 -3.59 7.73 -9.98
C PRO A 19 -4.43 9.02 -9.90
N GLN A 20 -5.26 9.31 -10.91
CA GLN A 20 -6.08 10.52 -10.95
C GLN A 20 -7.18 10.53 -9.87
N LEU A 21 -7.43 9.40 -9.21
CA LEU A 21 -8.38 9.30 -8.11
C LEU A 21 -7.83 9.86 -6.79
N LEU A 22 -6.51 9.94 -6.60
CA LEU A 22 -5.90 10.36 -5.33
C LEU A 22 -6.42 11.72 -4.81
N PRO A 23 -6.52 12.79 -5.62
CA PRO A 23 -7.06 14.07 -5.14
C PRO A 23 -8.50 14.00 -4.64
N TYR A 24 -9.31 13.09 -5.20
CA TYR A 24 -10.71 12.86 -4.81
C TYR A 24 -10.85 11.98 -3.58
N LEU A 25 -9.80 11.26 -3.18
CA LEU A 25 -9.81 10.42 -1.98
C LEU A 25 -9.23 11.13 -0.77
N ASN A 26 -8.64 12.31 -0.94
CA ASN A 26 -8.06 13.10 0.13
C ASN A 26 -9.14 13.77 1.01
N PRO A 27 -9.36 13.30 2.25
CA PRO A 27 -10.40 13.86 3.11
C PRO A 27 -10.18 15.34 3.44
N LYS A 28 -8.91 15.76 3.56
CA LYS A 28 -8.53 17.14 3.88
C LYS A 28 -8.94 18.13 2.80
N THR A 29 -8.84 17.75 1.52
CA THR A 29 -9.17 18.64 0.39
C THR A 29 -10.62 18.50 -0.07
N GLN A 30 -11.22 17.32 0.11
CA GLN A 30 -12.61 17.05 -0.31
C GLN A 30 -13.63 17.34 0.79
N GLY A 31 -13.20 17.56 2.04
CA GLY A 31 -14.10 17.85 3.16
C GLY A 31 -14.87 16.64 3.67
N TYR A 32 -14.32 15.43 3.50
CA TYR A 32 -14.94 14.22 4.06
C TYR A 32 -14.82 14.23 5.58
N ALA A 33 -15.94 13.94 6.25
CA ALA A 33 -15.95 13.66 7.67
C ALA A 33 -15.67 12.17 7.90
N LEU A 34 -14.61 11.87 8.63
CA LEU A 34 -14.30 10.52 9.08
C LEU A 34 -14.88 10.31 10.49
N ASP A 35 -15.37 9.11 10.78
CA ASP A 35 -15.89 8.76 12.11
C ASP A 35 -14.80 8.86 13.20
N ILE A 36 -13.54 8.62 12.80
CA ILE A 36 -12.35 8.78 13.63
C ILE A 36 -11.55 9.91 13.00
N ASN A 37 -11.27 10.96 13.79
CA ASN A 37 -10.40 12.03 13.34
C ASN A 37 -8.96 11.53 13.22
N PRO A 38 -8.31 11.71 12.06
CA PRO A 38 -6.90 11.41 11.93
C PRO A 38 -6.05 12.49 12.58
N ASP A 39 -4.86 12.11 13.02
CA ASP A 39 -3.87 13.01 13.60
C ASP A 39 -3.13 13.78 12.51
N GLY A 40 -3.04 13.21 11.30
CA GLY A 40 -2.34 13.82 10.18
C GLY A 40 -2.76 13.33 8.81
N TYR A 41 -2.35 14.10 7.81
CA TYR A 41 -2.39 13.71 6.40
C TYR A 41 -1.03 14.00 5.80
N GLU A 42 -0.39 12.99 5.24
CA GLU A 42 0.83 13.14 4.47
C GLU A 42 0.56 12.86 3.00
N SER A 43 1.18 13.62 2.12
CA SER A 43 1.10 13.38 0.68
C SER A 43 2.33 13.93 0.00
N ASP A 44 2.89 13.16 -0.92
CA ASP A 44 3.97 13.62 -1.80
C ASP A 44 3.45 14.36 -3.05
N GLY A 45 2.15 14.69 -3.05
CA GLY A 45 1.44 15.30 -4.16
C GLY A 45 0.67 14.28 -5.00
N SER A 46 1.35 13.62 -5.94
CA SER A 46 0.69 12.81 -6.97
C SER A 46 0.92 11.31 -6.87
N ARG A 47 1.74 10.83 -5.92
CA ARG A 47 2.13 9.41 -5.88
C ARG A 47 1.60 8.69 -4.67
N THR A 48 1.40 9.36 -3.54
CA THR A 48 0.80 8.76 -2.35
C THR A 48 -0.04 9.74 -1.54
N LEU A 49 -1.05 9.19 -0.87
CA LEU A 49 -1.83 9.86 0.17
C LEU A 49 -1.84 8.94 1.38
N MET A 50 -1.36 9.43 2.51
CA MET A 50 -1.35 8.71 3.78
C MET A 50 -2.23 9.43 4.79
N ILE A 51 -3.09 8.66 5.48
CA ILE A 51 -3.91 9.13 6.59
C ILE A 51 -3.33 8.53 7.88
N VAL A 52 -2.89 9.39 8.79
CA VAL A 52 -2.14 8.98 9.98
C VAL A 52 -3.07 8.97 11.20
N PHE A 53 -3.08 7.85 11.92
CA PHE A 53 -3.71 7.70 13.24
C PHE A 53 -2.63 7.29 14.26
N GLU A 54 -2.11 8.26 15.02
CA GLU A 54 -1.03 8.04 15.97
C GLU A 54 -1.40 6.95 16.98
N ASN A 55 -0.48 6.01 17.21
CA ASN A 55 -0.65 4.85 18.09
C ASN A 55 -1.73 3.84 17.64
N VAL A 56 -2.35 4.02 16.47
CA VAL A 56 -3.36 3.10 15.91
C VAL A 56 -2.88 2.45 14.61
N GLY A 57 -2.27 3.22 13.70
CA GLY A 57 -1.80 2.76 12.40
C GLY A 57 -2.04 3.78 11.29
N GLU A 58 -1.64 3.43 10.08
CA GLU A 58 -1.72 4.31 8.90
C GLU A 58 -2.64 3.72 7.82
N ILE A 59 -3.25 4.58 7.01
CA ILE A 59 -3.94 4.18 5.78
C ILE A 59 -3.20 4.79 4.60
N ASP A 60 -2.60 3.93 3.78
CA ASP A 60 -1.83 4.31 2.60
C ASP A 60 -2.63 4.12 1.33
N LEU A 61 -2.80 5.18 0.54
CA LEU A 61 -3.37 5.14 -0.79
C LEU A 61 -2.26 5.27 -1.83
N CYS A 62 -2.03 4.18 -2.55
CA CYS A 62 -0.93 4.05 -3.50
C CYS A 62 -1.44 3.64 -4.90
N PRO A 63 -1.11 4.37 -5.98
CA PRO A 63 -1.38 3.91 -7.33
C PRO A 63 -0.56 2.66 -7.66
N GLN A 64 -1.19 1.70 -8.34
CA GLN A 64 -0.54 0.51 -8.89
C GLN A 64 -1.08 0.23 -10.30
N PRO A 65 -0.35 -0.51 -11.14
CA PRO A 65 -0.86 -0.94 -12.44
C PRO A 65 -2.17 -1.72 -12.32
N ALA A 66 -3.10 -1.45 -13.23
CA ALA A 66 -4.36 -2.19 -13.31
C ALA A 66 -4.13 -3.68 -13.60
N GLY A 67 -5.00 -4.54 -13.06
CA GLY A 67 -4.96 -5.98 -13.30
C GLY A 67 -4.06 -6.77 -12.36
N ASN A 68 -3.56 -6.16 -11.28
CA ASN A 68 -2.83 -6.89 -10.24
C ASN A 68 -3.69 -8.04 -9.67
N PRO A 69 -3.12 -9.25 -9.49
CA PRO A 69 -3.84 -10.40 -8.98
C PRO A 69 -4.44 -10.13 -7.59
N ALA A 70 -5.76 -10.28 -7.49
CA ALA A 70 -6.50 -10.12 -6.24
C ALA A 70 -7.56 -11.22 -6.05
N VAL A 71 -7.85 -11.54 -4.80
CA VAL A 71 -8.83 -12.52 -4.37
C VAL A 71 -9.94 -11.80 -3.60
N ARG A 72 -11.21 -12.09 -3.94
CA ARG A 72 -12.36 -11.59 -3.19
C ARG A 72 -12.38 -12.22 -1.81
N ALA A 73 -12.55 -11.41 -0.78
CA ALA A 73 -12.69 -11.86 0.60
C ALA A 73 -13.69 -10.99 1.35
N GLU A 74 -14.27 -11.52 2.42
CA GLU A 74 -15.08 -10.74 3.34
C GLU A 74 -14.23 -10.31 4.54
N VAL A 75 -14.17 -9.00 4.79
CA VAL A 75 -13.47 -8.42 5.94
C VAL A 75 -14.46 -7.54 6.69
N ARG A 76 -14.76 -7.91 7.95
CA ARG A 76 -15.71 -7.21 8.83
C ARG A 76 -17.07 -6.93 8.13
N GLY A 77 -17.60 -7.93 7.41
CA GLY A 77 -18.89 -7.81 6.71
C GLY A 77 -18.82 -7.06 5.37
N ARG A 78 -17.63 -6.67 4.90
CA ARG A 78 -17.44 -5.97 3.63
C ARG A 78 -16.72 -6.86 2.63
N GLN A 79 -17.25 -6.93 1.42
CA GLN A 79 -16.58 -7.59 0.30
C GLN A 79 -15.44 -6.71 -0.20
N VAL A 80 -14.22 -7.21 -0.10
CA VAL A 80 -12.99 -6.52 -0.50
C VAL A 80 -12.18 -7.38 -1.47
N LEU A 81 -11.32 -6.72 -2.24
CA LEU A 81 -10.29 -7.38 -3.02
C LEU A 81 -8.98 -7.34 -2.22
N LEU A 82 -8.50 -8.51 -1.82
CA LEU A 82 -7.18 -8.65 -1.19
C LEU A 82 -6.17 -9.03 -2.27
N GLU A 83 -4.96 -8.47 -2.23
CA GLU A 83 -3.90 -8.93 -3.12
C GLU A 83 -3.67 -10.45 -2.97
N ALA A 84 -3.26 -11.10 -4.06
CA ALA A 84 -2.88 -12.50 -3.99
C ALA A 84 -1.63 -12.66 -3.10
N PRO A 85 -1.53 -13.73 -2.28
CA PRO A 85 -0.36 -13.93 -1.42
C PRO A 85 0.99 -13.87 -2.15
N GLY A 86 1.03 -14.30 -3.43
CA GLY A 86 2.22 -14.22 -4.28
C GLY A 86 2.70 -12.78 -4.50
N GLU A 87 1.79 -11.85 -4.79
CA GLU A 87 2.11 -10.42 -4.97
C GLU A 87 2.63 -9.82 -3.67
N ILE A 88 2.00 -10.16 -2.55
CA ILE A 88 2.40 -9.65 -1.24
C ILE A 88 3.82 -10.12 -0.89
N ILE A 89 4.14 -11.40 -1.14
CA ILE A 89 5.49 -11.94 -0.94
C ILE A 89 6.49 -11.26 -1.90
N ALA A 90 6.13 -11.11 -3.18
CA ALA A 90 6.99 -10.46 -4.16
C ALA A 90 7.34 -9.03 -3.77
N LYS A 91 6.35 -8.23 -3.34
CA LYS A 91 6.55 -6.87 -2.81
C LYS A 91 7.43 -6.86 -1.56
N LYS A 92 7.22 -7.79 -0.61
CA LYS A 92 8.10 -7.90 0.57
C LYS A 92 9.54 -8.17 0.19
N VAL A 93 9.80 -9.08 -0.75
CA VAL A 93 11.15 -9.39 -1.23
C VAL A 93 11.76 -8.18 -1.96
N TYR A 94 10.99 -7.51 -2.83
CA TYR A 94 11.45 -6.34 -3.57
C TYR A 94 11.84 -5.17 -2.66
N THR A 95 11.01 -4.86 -1.67
CA THR A 95 11.23 -3.73 -0.75
C THR A 95 12.29 -4.04 0.30
N ALA A 96 12.42 -5.31 0.73
CA ALA A 96 13.44 -5.73 1.69
C ALA A 96 14.84 -5.94 1.05
N ALA A 97 14.92 -6.12 -0.27
CA ALA A 97 16.20 -6.21 -0.95
C ALA A 97 16.93 -4.86 -0.87
N PRO A 98 18.24 -4.83 -0.51
CA PRO A 98 19.05 -3.65 -0.75
C PRO A 98 18.94 -3.32 -2.23
N ARG A 99 18.61 -2.07 -2.59
CA ARG A 99 18.57 -1.64 -3.99
C ARG A 99 19.89 -2.06 -4.63
N CYS A 100 19.86 -3.06 -5.50
CA CYS A 100 21.05 -3.46 -6.24
C CYS A 100 21.33 -2.33 -7.21
N SER A 101 22.24 -1.43 -6.86
CA SER A 101 22.68 -0.36 -7.75
C SER A 101 23.20 -0.99 -9.04
N PRO A 102 22.95 -0.41 -10.23
CA PRO A 102 23.38 -0.97 -11.52
C PRO A 102 24.91 -1.15 -11.65
N ALA A 103 25.69 -0.65 -10.69
CA ALA A 103 27.14 -0.75 -10.67
C ALA A 103 27.69 -2.09 -10.12
N THR A 104 26.86 -2.95 -9.52
CA THR A 104 27.32 -4.22 -8.91
C THR A 104 26.96 -5.47 -9.72
N CYS A 105 26.17 -5.33 -10.80
CA CYS A 105 25.76 -6.43 -11.66
C CYS A 105 26.61 -6.51 -12.94
N SER A 106 27.94 -6.40 -12.83
CA SER A 106 28.85 -6.65 -13.97
C SER A 106 30.13 -7.41 -13.62
N THR A 107 30.27 -7.94 -12.40
CA THR A 107 31.53 -8.58 -11.99
C THR A 107 31.36 -9.84 -11.14
N SER A 108 30.50 -10.77 -11.57
CA SER A 108 30.60 -12.17 -11.10
C SER A 108 30.30 -13.23 -12.17
N LEU A 109 30.42 -12.86 -13.44
CA LEU A 109 30.40 -13.80 -14.57
C LEU A 109 31.66 -13.57 -15.43
N ALA A 110 32.82 -13.66 -14.80
CA ALA A 110 34.08 -13.94 -15.47
C ALA A 110 35.10 -14.45 -14.44
N SER A 111 35.58 -15.67 -14.67
CA SER A 111 36.63 -16.43 -13.95
C SER A 111 36.16 -17.24 -12.75
#